data_AF-A0A2N2N6G1-F1
#
_entry.id   AF-A0A2N2N6G1-F1
#
_cell.length_a   1.000
_cell.length_b   1.000
_cell.length_c   1.000
_cell.angle_alpha   90.00
_cell.angle_beta   90.00
_cell.angle_gamma   90.00
#
_symmetry.space_group_name_H-M   'P 1'
#
loop_
_entity.id
_entity.type
_entity.pdbx_description
1 polymer ?
#
loop_
_entity_poly.entity_id
_entity_poly.type
_entity_poly.pdbx_seq_one_letter_code
_entity_poly.pdbx_strand_id
1 'polypeptide(L)'
;VELAEYLDLIAPFQEDAISFMTNSGTESVEAALKLARYHTGRSQFIAFLGGFHGRTYGAVTLTASKPKYHRGFGPLMNGVTHIPFPDPYRPVLNILPGEDIGAATIRYLEEEIFGRTVPADEVAGIVVEPIQGEGGYIVPPEGFFIQLRDVCTRHGILLIVDEVQAGMGRTGKWWSIQNFGVEPDIVVTAKGIASGMPLGAMIARKSIVTWPKGSHGNTYGGNPLSCAAALATFDLIENEYLDNAVNVGKYILDRLETIKQSHPSIGSVRGIGLMIGIEFVMNPISKVPAEKLRDRIEHLAFERGLLTLGCGRSVLRISPALCITQSEAESGLQILEEAITIAESEDVFVSEIEDIAVKKG
;
A
#
# COMPACT_ATOMS: atom_id res chain seq x y z
N VAL A 1 -12.71 -19.28 -16.51
CA VAL A 1 -13.78 -18.41 -17.05
C VAL A 1 -14.49 -17.76 -15.88
N GLU A 2 -15.08 -18.55 -14.99
CA GLU A 2 -15.72 -18.09 -13.74
C GLU A 2 -14.90 -17.06 -12.95
N LEU A 3 -13.62 -17.31 -12.67
CA LEU A 3 -12.79 -16.32 -11.97
C LEU A 3 -12.67 -14.99 -12.72
N ALA A 4 -12.56 -15.03 -14.05
CA ALA A 4 -12.45 -13.81 -14.86
C ALA A 4 -13.75 -12.99 -14.79
N GLU A 5 -14.89 -13.67 -14.88
CA GLU A 5 -16.23 -13.06 -14.77
C GLU A 5 -16.45 -12.49 -13.37
N TYR A 6 -16.02 -13.19 -12.32
CA TYR A 6 -16.11 -12.66 -10.96
C TYR A 6 -15.21 -11.43 -10.78
N LEU A 7 -13.97 -11.45 -11.28
CA LEU A 7 -13.07 -10.29 -11.24
C LEU A 7 -13.62 -9.08 -12.00
N ASP A 8 -14.37 -9.32 -13.08
CA ASP A 8 -15.10 -8.29 -13.81
C ASP A 8 -16.21 -7.67 -12.95
N LEU A 9 -17.04 -8.51 -12.32
CA LEU A 9 -18.14 -8.06 -11.44
C LEU A 9 -17.67 -7.19 -10.27
N ILE A 10 -16.52 -7.51 -9.67
CA ILE A 10 -16.02 -6.76 -8.52
C ILE A 10 -15.11 -5.59 -8.91
N ALA A 11 -14.77 -5.41 -10.19
CA ALA A 11 -13.82 -4.39 -10.61
C ALA A 11 -14.27 -2.97 -10.18
N PRO A 12 -13.35 -2.07 -9.77
CA PRO A 12 -13.72 -0.76 -9.24
C PRO A 12 -13.94 0.28 -10.36
N PHE A 13 -14.59 -0.12 -11.45
CA PHE A 13 -14.89 0.76 -12.57
C PHE A 13 -16.25 0.43 -13.20
N GLN A 14 -16.94 1.43 -13.78
CA GLN A 14 -18.26 1.22 -14.41
C GLN A 14 -18.25 0.38 -15.69
N GLU A 15 -17.11 0.31 -16.37
CA GLU A 15 -16.96 -0.38 -17.66
C GLU A 15 -16.68 -1.88 -17.45
N ASP A 16 -16.96 -2.75 -18.43
CA ASP A 16 -16.44 -4.11 -18.44
C ASP A 16 -14.91 -4.14 -18.19
N ALA A 17 -14.47 -5.11 -17.41
CA ALA A 17 -13.08 -5.44 -17.13
C ALA A 17 -12.55 -6.51 -18.08
N ILE A 18 -11.24 -6.47 -18.29
CA ILE A 18 -10.47 -7.59 -18.80
C ILE A 18 -9.39 -7.94 -17.78
N SER A 19 -9.39 -9.18 -17.31
CA SER A 19 -8.38 -9.70 -16.40
C SER A 19 -7.30 -10.51 -17.13
N PHE A 20 -6.03 -10.25 -16.84
CA PHE A 20 -4.89 -11.09 -17.20
C PHE A 20 -4.28 -11.70 -15.95
N MET A 21 -4.44 -13.01 -15.78
CA MET A 21 -3.94 -13.72 -14.60
C MET A 21 -2.43 -13.96 -14.66
N THR A 22 -1.81 -13.87 -13.50
CA THR A 22 -0.38 -14.06 -13.25
C THR A 22 -0.18 -14.97 -12.03
N ASN A 23 1.06 -15.22 -11.61
CA ASN A 23 1.37 -16.03 -10.43
C ASN A 23 1.70 -15.16 -9.21
N SER A 24 1.94 -13.86 -9.42
CA SER A 24 2.46 -12.95 -8.42
C SER A 24 2.09 -11.49 -8.71
N GLY A 25 2.11 -10.65 -7.68
CA GLY A 25 1.86 -9.21 -7.84
C GLY A 25 2.91 -8.51 -8.70
N THR A 26 4.17 -8.96 -8.65
CA THR A 26 5.24 -8.39 -9.50
C THR A 26 4.96 -8.64 -10.98
N GLU A 27 4.47 -9.83 -11.37
CA GLU A 27 4.05 -10.08 -12.75
C GLU A 27 2.80 -9.29 -13.13
N SER A 28 1.86 -9.06 -12.19
CA SER A 28 0.70 -8.21 -12.45
C SER A 28 1.12 -6.77 -12.75
N VAL A 29 2.11 -6.26 -12.02
CA VAL A 29 2.73 -4.95 -12.27
C VAL A 29 3.44 -4.93 -13.62
N GLU A 30 4.22 -5.95 -13.99
CA GLU A 30 4.84 -6.04 -15.32
C GLU A 30 3.79 -6.01 -16.45
N ALA A 31 2.68 -6.74 -16.28
CA ALA A 31 1.59 -6.75 -17.24
C ALA A 31 0.95 -5.36 -17.38
N ALA A 32 0.70 -4.66 -16.27
CA ALA A 32 0.15 -3.31 -16.25
C ALA A 32 1.08 -2.30 -16.94
N LEU A 33 2.38 -2.34 -16.66
CA LEU A 33 3.38 -1.51 -17.31
C LEU A 33 3.39 -1.71 -18.82
N LYS A 34 3.37 -2.97 -19.27
CA LYS A 34 3.34 -3.29 -20.70
C LYS A 34 2.05 -2.82 -21.36
N LEU A 35 0.91 -3.03 -20.72
CA LEU A 35 -0.39 -2.61 -21.24
C LEU A 35 -0.45 -1.09 -21.39
N ALA A 36 -0.03 -0.37 -20.35
CA ALA A 36 -0.04 1.09 -20.34
C ALA A 36 0.83 1.68 -21.46
N ARG A 37 2.06 1.18 -21.62
CA ARG A 37 2.94 1.60 -22.73
C ARG A 37 2.32 1.29 -24.09
N TYR A 38 1.76 0.09 -24.25
CA TYR A 38 1.16 -0.33 -25.52
C TYR A 38 -0.04 0.53 -25.90
N HIS A 39 -0.96 0.75 -24.96
CA HIS A 39 -2.18 1.50 -25.18
C HIS A 39 -1.92 2.97 -25.48
N THR A 40 -1.05 3.61 -24.69
CA THR A 40 -0.79 5.05 -24.79
C THR A 40 0.26 5.41 -25.85
N GLY A 41 1.12 4.48 -26.23
CA GLY A 41 2.32 4.75 -27.04
C GLY A 41 3.41 5.54 -26.28
N ARG A 42 3.24 5.72 -24.97
CA ARG A 42 4.11 6.52 -24.09
C ARG A 42 5.03 5.61 -23.27
N SER A 43 6.13 6.13 -22.76
CA SER A 43 7.18 5.32 -22.13
C SER A 43 7.42 5.63 -20.66
N GLN A 44 7.06 6.83 -20.20
CA GLN A 44 7.35 7.31 -18.85
C GLN A 44 6.28 6.86 -17.85
N PHE A 45 6.69 6.69 -16.60
CA PHE A 45 5.81 6.41 -15.46
C PHE A 45 6.13 7.31 -14.29
N ILE A 46 5.10 7.67 -13.53
CA ILE A 46 5.24 8.27 -12.21
C ILE A 46 4.98 7.19 -11.16
N ALA A 47 5.85 7.12 -10.16
CA ALA A 47 5.69 6.28 -8.98
C ALA A 47 5.96 7.11 -7.72
N PHE A 48 5.80 6.52 -6.54
CA PHE A 48 5.89 7.25 -5.28
C PHE A 48 7.03 6.75 -4.39
N LEU A 49 7.75 7.68 -3.76
CA LEU A 49 8.68 7.38 -2.68
C LEU A 49 7.95 6.62 -1.57
N GLY A 50 8.59 5.61 -0.97
CA GLY A 50 7.95 4.72 0.00
C GLY A 50 7.21 3.53 -0.63
N GLY A 51 6.97 3.52 -1.94
CA GLY A 51 6.20 2.47 -2.61
C GLY A 51 6.92 1.12 -2.72
N PHE A 52 6.16 0.03 -2.82
CA PHE A 52 6.67 -1.31 -3.11
C PHE A 52 5.75 -2.04 -4.09
N HIS A 53 6.27 -2.27 -5.29
CA HIS A 53 5.51 -2.84 -6.41
C HIS A 53 6.05 -4.21 -6.86
N GLY A 54 7.12 -4.70 -6.22
CA GLY A 54 7.68 -6.02 -6.52
C GLY A 54 9.19 -5.99 -6.76
N ARG A 55 9.70 -7.08 -7.35
CA ARG A 55 11.15 -7.36 -7.43
C ARG A 55 11.62 -7.85 -8.80
N THR A 56 10.75 -7.95 -9.80
CA THR A 56 11.15 -8.08 -11.21
C THR A 56 11.64 -6.73 -11.74
N TYR A 57 12.37 -6.69 -12.86
CA TYR A 57 13.07 -5.47 -13.29
C TYR A 57 12.15 -4.25 -13.51
N GLY A 58 10.95 -4.40 -14.07
CA GLY A 58 10.00 -3.29 -14.20
C GLY A 58 9.42 -2.89 -12.84
N ALA A 59 8.90 -3.86 -12.10
CA ALA A 59 8.29 -3.66 -10.77
C ALA A 59 9.26 -3.08 -9.72
N VAL A 60 10.51 -3.54 -9.70
CA VAL A 60 11.54 -3.08 -8.75
C VAL A 60 12.00 -1.65 -9.09
N THR A 61 11.88 -1.23 -10.35
CA THR A 61 12.13 0.15 -10.76
C THR A 61 11.08 1.09 -10.15
N LEU A 62 9.83 0.67 -10.05
CA LEU A 62 8.78 1.45 -9.38
C LEU A 62 8.95 1.44 -7.85
N THR A 63 9.49 0.37 -7.27
CA THR A 63 9.72 0.25 -5.82
C THR A 63 10.72 1.30 -5.31
N ALA A 64 10.29 2.12 -4.34
CA ALA A 64 11.12 3.16 -3.71
C ALA A 64 11.00 3.19 -2.17
N SER A 65 10.67 2.04 -1.57
CA SER A 65 10.58 1.89 -0.12
C SER A 65 11.94 1.77 0.57
N LYS A 66 12.90 1.02 0.00
CA LYS A 66 14.25 0.83 0.59
C LYS A 66 15.33 0.65 -0.49
N PRO A 67 16.52 1.26 -0.33
CA PRO A 67 17.60 1.16 -1.33
C PRO A 67 18.16 -0.26 -1.49
N LYS A 68 17.99 -1.13 -0.49
CA LYS A 68 18.42 -2.54 -0.56
C LYS A 68 17.72 -3.34 -1.66
N TYR A 69 16.56 -2.88 -2.13
CA TYR A 69 15.87 -3.53 -3.25
C TYR A 69 16.52 -3.23 -4.60
N HIS A 70 17.42 -2.23 -4.69
CA HIS A 70 18.12 -1.84 -5.92
C HIS A 70 19.60 -2.22 -5.92
N ARG A 71 20.21 -2.31 -4.73
CA ARG A 71 21.65 -2.53 -4.56
C ARG A 71 22.12 -3.79 -5.30
N GLY A 72 22.96 -3.59 -6.32
CA GLY A 72 23.56 -4.68 -7.11
C GLY A 72 22.75 -5.14 -8.33
N PHE A 73 21.61 -4.52 -8.63
CA PHE A 73 20.75 -4.90 -9.77
C PHE A 73 20.74 -3.87 -10.91
N GLY A 74 21.50 -2.79 -10.80
CA GLY A 74 21.52 -1.73 -11.82
C GLY A 74 22.25 -2.13 -13.12
N PRO A 75 21.92 -1.48 -14.25
CA PRO A 75 20.84 -0.50 -14.42
C PRO A 75 19.44 -1.16 -14.44
N LEU A 76 18.45 -0.49 -13.84
CA LEU A 76 17.05 -0.92 -13.82
C LEU A 76 16.30 -0.41 -15.07
N MET A 77 14.98 -0.68 -15.18
CA MET A 77 14.15 -0.17 -16.27
C MET A 77 14.23 1.37 -16.30
N ASN A 78 14.32 1.96 -17.49
CA ASN A 78 14.28 3.41 -17.65
C ASN A 78 12.84 3.95 -17.64
N GLY A 79 12.72 5.27 -17.45
CA GLY A 79 11.46 5.98 -17.60
C GLY A 79 10.54 5.90 -16.39
N VAL A 80 11.09 5.89 -15.18
CA VAL A 80 10.32 6.02 -13.93
C VAL A 80 10.84 7.24 -13.17
N THR A 81 9.92 8.12 -12.76
CA THR A 81 10.20 9.23 -11.85
C THR A 81 9.42 9.05 -10.56
N HIS A 82 10.10 9.15 -9.42
CA HIS A 82 9.48 9.07 -8.11
C HIS A 82 9.17 10.44 -7.54
N ILE A 83 7.95 10.63 -7.05
CA ILE A 83 7.54 11.83 -6.30
C ILE A 83 7.21 11.47 -4.84
N PRO A 84 7.19 12.44 -3.91
CA PRO A 84 6.75 12.17 -2.54
C PRO A 84 5.33 11.61 -2.46
N PHE A 85 5.12 10.58 -1.64
CA PHE A 85 3.77 10.15 -1.26
C PHE A 85 3.21 11.10 -0.21
N PRO A 86 1.91 11.45 -0.24
CA PRO A 86 1.33 12.41 0.69
C PRO A 86 1.10 11.78 2.06
N ASP A 87 2.14 11.79 2.91
CA ASP A 87 2.08 11.38 4.31
C ASP A 87 1.59 12.53 5.20
N PRO A 88 0.37 12.45 5.79
CA PRO A 88 -0.15 13.52 6.66
C PRO A 88 0.62 13.66 7.98
N TYR A 89 1.26 12.58 8.46
CA TYR A 89 2.00 12.60 9.72
C TYR A 89 3.41 13.17 9.55
N ARG A 90 4.02 12.95 8.37
CA ARG A 90 5.37 13.41 8.01
C ARG A 90 5.41 14.10 6.63
N PRO A 91 4.79 15.28 6.48
CA PRO A 91 4.85 16.01 5.21
C PRO A 91 6.30 16.41 4.89
N VAL A 92 6.74 16.10 3.67
CA VAL A 92 8.09 16.46 3.16
C VAL A 92 8.06 17.61 2.15
N LEU A 93 6.87 18.01 1.72
CA LEU A 93 6.64 19.12 0.82
C LEU A 93 6.16 20.36 1.57
N ASN A 94 6.45 21.54 1.03
CA ASN A 94 5.86 22.78 1.51
C ASN A 94 4.35 22.80 1.19
N ILE A 95 3.52 23.00 2.21
CA ILE A 95 2.07 23.08 2.11
C ILE A 95 1.67 24.56 2.08
N LEU A 96 1.05 25.02 1.00
CA LEU A 96 0.62 26.41 0.88
C LEU A 96 -0.67 26.67 1.68
N PRO A 97 -0.99 27.93 2.01
CA PRO A 97 -2.24 28.25 2.69
C PRO A 97 -3.47 27.71 1.93
N GLY A 98 -4.28 26.89 2.60
CA GLY A 98 -5.48 26.27 2.03
C GLY A 98 -5.26 24.89 1.39
N GLU A 99 -4.02 24.41 1.31
CA GLU A 99 -3.68 23.06 0.85
C GLU A 99 -3.55 22.07 2.01
N ASP A 100 -3.77 20.78 1.74
CA ASP A 100 -3.24 19.68 2.54
C ASP A 100 -2.00 19.08 1.84
N ILE A 101 -1.39 18.05 2.44
CA ILE A 101 -0.23 17.38 1.83
C ILE A 101 -0.57 16.66 0.52
N GLY A 102 -1.83 16.26 0.31
CA GLY A 102 -2.31 15.66 -0.93
C GLY A 102 -2.28 16.66 -2.08
N ALA A 103 -2.88 17.84 -1.87
CA ALA A 103 -2.84 18.95 -2.82
C ALA A 103 -1.41 19.43 -3.10
N ALA A 104 -0.56 19.52 -2.06
CA ALA A 104 0.86 19.88 -2.24
C ALA A 104 1.63 18.85 -3.12
N THR A 105 1.33 17.56 -2.99
CA THR A 105 1.91 16.51 -3.86
C THR A 105 1.43 16.64 -5.31
N ILE A 106 0.16 16.97 -5.54
CA ILE A 106 -0.38 17.19 -6.89
C ILE A 106 0.25 18.43 -7.53
N ARG A 107 0.36 19.53 -6.78
CA ARG A 107 1.05 20.73 -7.24
C ARG A 107 2.51 20.43 -7.60
N TYR A 108 3.22 19.65 -6.77
CA TYR A 108 4.59 19.23 -7.08
C TYR A 108 4.67 18.40 -8.36
N LEU A 109 3.74 17.46 -8.58
CA LEU A 109 3.66 16.70 -9.82
C LEU A 109 3.48 17.60 -11.04
N GLU A 110 2.56 18.56 -11.00
CA GLU A 110 2.28 19.42 -12.15
C GLU A 110 3.36 20.48 -12.39
N GLU A 111 3.77 21.21 -11.36
CA GLU A 111 4.68 22.35 -11.50
C GLU A 111 6.16 21.94 -11.61
N GLU A 112 6.59 20.95 -10.83
CA GLU A 112 7.99 20.58 -10.75
C GLU A 112 8.33 19.40 -11.66
N ILE A 113 7.49 18.37 -11.70
CA ILE A 113 7.76 17.20 -12.55
C ILE A 113 7.34 17.48 -13.98
N PHE A 114 6.06 17.75 -14.22
CA PHE A 114 5.56 17.99 -15.57
C PHE A 114 6.05 19.31 -16.17
N GLY A 115 6.15 20.36 -15.36
CA GLY A 115 6.64 21.65 -15.80
C GLY A 115 8.14 21.71 -16.12
N ARG A 116 8.94 20.69 -15.76
CA ARG A 116 10.42 20.78 -15.87
C ARG A 116 11.13 19.55 -16.41
N THR A 117 10.73 18.33 -16.01
CA THR A 117 11.58 17.14 -16.20
C THR A 117 10.92 16.00 -16.97
N VAL A 118 9.59 15.87 -16.91
CA VAL A 118 8.86 14.78 -17.55
C VAL A 118 7.62 15.33 -18.25
N PRO A 119 7.61 15.49 -19.59
CA PRO A 119 6.42 15.94 -20.30
C PRO A 119 5.22 15.02 -20.01
N ALA A 120 4.10 15.60 -19.58
CA ALA A 120 2.92 14.83 -19.15
C ALA A 120 2.34 13.96 -20.28
N ASP A 121 2.48 14.40 -21.53
CA ASP A 121 2.07 13.69 -22.75
C ASP A 121 3.01 12.53 -23.14
N GLU A 122 4.14 12.36 -22.44
CA GLU A 122 5.02 11.19 -22.54
C GLU A 122 4.83 10.19 -21.40
N VAL A 123 3.91 10.46 -20.45
CA VAL A 123 3.60 9.57 -19.32
C VAL A 123 2.49 8.59 -19.67
N ALA A 124 2.82 7.30 -19.64
CA ALA A 124 1.90 6.19 -19.88
C ALA A 124 0.98 5.93 -18.68
N GLY A 125 1.52 6.02 -17.46
CA GLY A 125 0.73 5.78 -16.27
C GLY A 125 1.35 6.33 -14.99
N ILE A 126 0.49 6.54 -13.99
CA ILE A 126 0.87 6.77 -12.60
C ILE A 126 0.58 5.48 -11.83
N VAL A 127 1.60 4.88 -11.22
CA VAL A 127 1.48 3.65 -10.42
C VAL A 127 1.51 4.00 -8.94
N VAL A 128 0.49 3.60 -8.20
CA VAL A 128 0.30 4.01 -6.81
C VAL A 128 -0.42 2.96 -5.97
N GLU A 129 0.06 2.71 -4.76
CA GLU A 129 -0.70 1.97 -3.75
C GLU A 129 -1.73 2.92 -3.13
N PRO A 130 -3.04 2.60 -3.06
CA PRO A 130 -4.01 3.48 -2.41
C PRO A 130 -3.71 3.74 -0.93
N ILE A 131 -3.16 2.73 -0.27
CA ILE A 131 -2.54 2.82 1.06
C ILE A 131 -1.17 2.17 0.95
N GLN A 132 -0.09 2.93 1.19
CA GLN A 132 1.26 2.40 1.04
C GLN A 132 1.56 1.32 2.07
N GLY A 133 1.89 0.12 1.61
CA GLY A 133 2.21 -1.04 2.42
C GLY A 133 3.59 -0.96 3.09
N GLU A 134 4.63 -1.31 2.35
CA GLU A 134 6.03 -1.28 2.85
C GLU A 134 6.46 0.13 3.30
N GLY A 135 5.86 1.17 2.71
CA GLY A 135 6.11 2.58 3.06
C GLY A 135 5.74 2.95 4.49
N GLY A 136 4.80 2.22 5.12
CA GLY A 136 4.43 2.47 6.51
C GLY A 136 2.93 2.44 6.81
N TYR A 137 2.12 1.75 6.00
CA TYR A 137 0.64 1.77 6.09
C TYR A 137 0.10 3.21 6.09
N ILE A 138 0.62 4.02 5.15
CA ILE A 138 0.32 5.44 5.05
C ILE A 138 -1.01 5.60 4.30
N VAL A 139 -2.01 6.17 4.98
CA VAL A 139 -3.29 6.56 4.39
C VAL A 139 -3.18 8.00 3.92
N PRO A 140 -3.31 8.28 2.61
CA PRO A 140 -3.22 9.64 2.10
C PRO A 140 -4.48 10.45 2.46
N PRO A 141 -4.45 11.79 2.38
CA PRO A 141 -5.64 12.61 2.53
C PRO A 141 -6.74 12.24 1.53
N GLU A 142 -8.01 12.35 1.95
CA GLU A 142 -9.18 11.92 1.17
C GLU A 142 -9.23 12.55 -0.24
N GLY A 143 -8.89 13.84 -0.35
CA GLY A 143 -8.91 14.58 -1.62
C GLY A 143 -7.76 14.26 -2.58
N PHE A 144 -6.76 13.47 -2.17
CA PHE A 144 -5.57 13.20 -2.99
C PHE A 144 -5.92 12.43 -4.28
N PHE A 145 -6.66 11.33 -4.17
CA PHE A 145 -6.97 10.50 -5.33
C PHE A 145 -7.91 11.19 -6.31
N ILE A 146 -8.83 12.03 -5.82
CA ILE A 146 -9.74 12.81 -6.68
C ILE A 146 -8.91 13.75 -7.57
N GLN A 147 -7.96 14.48 -6.99
CA GLN A 147 -7.06 15.37 -7.73
C GLN A 147 -6.11 14.59 -8.65
N LEU A 148 -5.56 13.45 -8.20
CA LEU A 148 -4.70 12.60 -9.03
C LEU A 148 -5.46 12.07 -10.26
N ARG A 149 -6.72 11.67 -10.07
CA ARG A 149 -7.59 11.23 -11.16
C ARG A 149 -7.84 12.34 -12.17
N ASP A 150 -8.09 13.57 -11.70
CA ASP A 150 -8.27 14.74 -12.57
C ASP A 150 -7.01 14.99 -13.43
N VAL A 151 -5.82 14.98 -12.82
CA VAL A 151 -4.53 15.08 -13.54
C VAL A 151 -4.44 14.00 -14.62
N CYS A 152 -4.69 12.74 -14.25
CA CYS A 152 -4.64 11.63 -15.19
C CYS A 152 -5.62 11.80 -16.35
N THR A 153 -6.84 12.26 -16.09
CA THR A 153 -7.86 12.53 -17.12
C THR A 153 -7.44 13.66 -18.06
N ARG A 154 -6.95 14.79 -17.53
CA ARG A 154 -6.53 15.95 -18.33
C ARG A 154 -5.38 15.63 -19.29
N HIS A 155 -4.45 14.77 -18.86
CA HIS A 155 -3.25 14.46 -19.63
C HIS A 155 -3.34 13.12 -20.40
N GLY A 156 -4.44 12.37 -20.27
CA GLY A 156 -4.59 11.04 -20.87
C GLY A 156 -3.57 10.03 -20.31
N ILE A 157 -3.24 10.16 -19.02
CA ILE A 157 -2.34 9.26 -18.29
C ILE A 157 -3.19 8.19 -17.60
N LEU A 158 -2.76 6.92 -17.64
CA LEU A 158 -3.50 5.86 -16.97
C LEU A 158 -3.23 5.86 -15.46
N LEU A 159 -4.28 5.77 -14.64
CA LEU A 159 -4.17 5.54 -13.20
C LEU A 159 -4.10 4.03 -12.94
N ILE A 160 -2.96 3.57 -12.44
CA ILE A 160 -2.67 2.17 -12.13
C ILE A 160 -2.59 2.04 -10.61
N VAL A 161 -3.57 1.37 -10.00
CA VAL A 161 -3.57 1.16 -8.55
C VAL A 161 -3.04 -0.22 -8.18
N ASP A 162 -2.08 -0.23 -7.27
CA ASP A 162 -1.51 -1.44 -6.71
C ASP A 162 -2.29 -1.86 -5.46
N GLU A 163 -3.19 -2.80 -5.66
CA GLU A 163 -4.07 -3.38 -4.63
C GLU A 163 -3.51 -4.72 -4.12
N VAL A 164 -2.26 -5.06 -4.43
CA VAL A 164 -1.66 -6.35 -4.05
C VAL A 164 -1.70 -6.55 -2.54
N GLN A 165 -1.52 -5.49 -1.73
CA GLN A 165 -1.61 -5.59 -0.27
C GLN A 165 -2.95 -5.11 0.32
N ALA A 166 -3.53 -4.05 -0.25
CA ALA A 166 -4.67 -3.34 0.33
C ALA A 166 -6.04 -3.76 -0.24
N GLY A 167 -6.05 -4.54 -1.33
CA GLY A 167 -7.27 -5.08 -1.93
C GLY A 167 -7.75 -6.36 -1.26
N MET A 168 -8.69 -7.04 -1.94
CA MET A 168 -9.28 -8.30 -1.52
C MET A 168 -9.86 -8.23 -0.10
N GLY A 169 -10.63 -7.16 0.19
CA GLY A 169 -11.38 -7.02 1.44
C GLY A 169 -10.59 -6.47 2.62
N ARG A 170 -9.27 -6.29 2.49
CA ARG A 170 -8.39 -5.84 3.58
C ARG A 170 -8.85 -4.55 4.27
N THR A 171 -9.43 -3.62 3.51
CA THR A 171 -9.90 -2.32 4.00
C THR A 171 -11.41 -2.24 4.20
N GLY A 172 -12.11 -3.39 4.20
CA GLY A 172 -13.58 -3.43 4.29
C GLY A 172 -14.31 -3.18 2.96
N LYS A 173 -13.55 -3.04 1.86
CA LYS A 173 -14.04 -3.01 0.48
C LYS A 173 -13.24 -4.00 -0.37
N TRP A 174 -13.78 -4.41 -1.51
CA TRP A 174 -13.04 -5.26 -2.46
C TRP A 174 -11.68 -4.64 -2.84
N TRP A 175 -11.68 -3.33 -3.09
CA TRP A 175 -10.48 -2.58 -3.46
C TRP A 175 -10.35 -1.36 -2.55
N SER A 176 -9.16 -1.12 -2.00
CA SER A 176 -8.93 0.00 -1.10
C SER A 176 -9.15 1.37 -1.77
N ILE A 177 -8.95 1.49 -3.09
CA ILE A 177 -9.23 2.69 -3.87
C ILE A 177 -10.70 3.14 -3.77
N GLN A 178 -11.62 2.21 -3.55
CA GLN A 178 -13.05 2.50 -3.39
C GLN A 178 -13.33 3.31 -2.10
N ASN A 179 -12.41 3.35 -1.14
CA ASN A 179 -12.52 4.24 0.04
C ASN A 179 -12.30 5.71 -0.31
N PHE A 180 -11.73 6.01 -1.48
CA PHE A 180 -11.45 7.38 -1.94
C PHE A 180 -12.37 7.84 -3.08
N GLY A 181 -13.37 7.04 -3.45
CA GLY A 181 -14.40 7.42 -4.43
C GLY A 181 -13.88 7.61 -5.86
N VAL A 182 -12.79 6.95 -6.24
CA VAL A 182 -12.14 7.10 -7.56
C VAL A 182 -12.07 5.77 -8.30
N GLU A 183 -12.33 5.82 -9.60
CA GLU A 183 -12.13 4.68 -10.49
C GLU A 183 -10.74 4.74 -11.16
N PRO A 184 -9.90 3.69 -11.01
CA PRO A 184 -8.65 3.57 -11.75
C PRO A 184 -8.89 3.12 -13.20
N ASP A 185 -7.81 3.03 -13.98
CA ASP A 185 -7.80 2.43 -15.32
C ASP A 185 -7.31 0.97 -15.28
N ILE A 186 -6.35 0.69 -14.40
CA ILE A 186 -5.80 -0.65 -14.14
C ILE A 186 -5.71 -0.87 -12.63
N VAL A 187 -6.11 -2.06 -12.18
CA VAL A 187 -5.86 -2.60 -10.85
C VAL A 187 -4.90 -3.78 -10.97
N VAL A 188 -3.89 -3.84 -10.11
CA VAL A 188 -3.06 -5.05 -9.95
C VAL A 188 -3.27 -5.66 -8.58
N THR A 189 -3.35 -6.99 -8.52
CA THR A 189 -3.66 -7.72 -7.30
C THR A 189 -2.94 -9.07 -7.24
N ALA A 190 -2.72 -9.58 -6.02
CA ALA A 190 -2.18 -10.90 -5.70
C ALA A 190 -2.48 -11.22 -4.23
N LYS A 191 -1.56 -11.84 -3.49
CA LYS A 191 -1.62 -12.11 -2.03
C LYS A 191 -2.99 -12.65 -1.58
N GLY A 192 -3.87 -11.77 -1.12
CA GLY A 192 -5.21 -12.11 -0.63
C GLY A 192 -6.13 -12.73 -1.69
N ILE A 193 -5.84 -12.60 -2.98
CA ILE A 193 -6.70 -13.09 -4.08
C ILE A 193 -7.01 -14.60 -4.00
N ALA A 194 -6.10 -15.40 -3.44
CA ALA A 194 -6.24 -16.86 -3.38
C ALA A 194 -5.76 -17.43 -2.04
N SER A 195 -5.88 -16.65 -0.96
CA SER A 195 -5.54 -17.05 0.42
C SER A 195 -4.21 -17.79 0.58
N GLY A 196 -3.19 -17.38 -0.18
CA GLY A 196 -1.83 -17.95 -0.13
C GLY A 196 -1.42 -18.83 -1.32
N MET A 197 -2.35 -19.24 -2.19
CA MET A 197 -1.99 -19.90 -3.44
C MET A 197 -1.37 -18.91 -4.44
N PRO A 198 -0.37 -19.32 -5.25
CA PRO A 198 0.24 -18.43 -6.25
C PRO A 198 -0.78 -18.01 -7.31
N LEU A 199 -1.22 -16.76 -7.20
CA LEU A 199 -2.09 -16.10 -8.15
C LEU A 199 -1.91 -14.58 -8.02
N GLY A 200 -1.88 -13.92 -9.16
CA GLY A 200 -2.09 -12.49 -9.29
C GLY A 200 -2.97 -12.19 -10.49
N ALA A 201 -3.37 -10.94 -10.64
CA ALA A 201 -4.10 -10.47 -11.81
C ALA A 201 -3.81 -9.00 -12.07
N MET A 202 -3.70 -8.66 -13.35
CA MET A 202 -3.94 -7.31 -13.83
C MET A 202 -5.39 -7.25 -14.30
N ILE A 203 -6.18 -6.31 -13.78
CA ILE A 203 -7.58 -6.09 -14.13
C ILE A 203 -7.66 -4.70 -14.72
N ALA A 204 -8.06 -4.57 -15.97
CA ALA A 204 -8.03 -3.31 -16.70
C ALA A 204 -9.38 -3.04 -17.35
N ARG A 205 -9.72 -1.75 -17.53
CA ARG A 205 -10.87 -1.37 -18.36
C ARG A 205 -10.73 -1.98 -19.76
N LYS A 206 -11.82 -2.53 -20.29
CA LYS A 206 -11.81 -3.19 -21.60
C LYS A 206 -11.36 -2.27 -22.73
N SER A 207 -11.73 -1.01 -22.69
CA SER A 207 -11.37 0.05 -23.65
C SER A 207 -9.86 0.27 -23.79
N ILE A 208 -9.07 -0.02 -22.74
CA ILE A 208 -7.61 0.14 -22.79
C ILE A 208 -6.86 -1.13 -23.16
N VAL A 209 -7.52 -2.30 -23.16
CA VAL A 209 -6.91 -3.57 -23.57
C VAL A 209 -6.89 -3.70 -25.09
N THR A 210 -6.00 -2.91 -25.71
CA THR A 210 -5.90 -2.78 -27.17
C THR A 210 -4.85 -3.70 -27.81
N TRP A 211 -4.07 -4.43 -27.02
CA TRP A 211 -3.03 -5.32 -27.56
C TRP A 211 -3.61 -6.55 -28.29
N PRO A 212 -2.97 -7.05 -29.36
CA PRO A 212 -3.39 -8.27 -30.03
C PRO A 212 -3.31 -9.49 -29.10
N LYS A 213 -4.17 -10.49 -29.34
CA LYS A 213 -4.09 -11.79 -28.67
C LYS A 213 -2.69 -12.38 -28.84
N GLY A 214 -2.10 -12.87 -27.75
CA GLY A 214 -0.75 -13.44 -27.73
C GLY A 214 0.39 -12.42 -27.51
N SER A 215 0.09 -11.11 -27.38
CA SER A 215 1.12 -10.08 -27.11
C SER A 215 1.78 -10.20 -25.73
N HIS A 216 1.06 -10.78 -24.77
CA HIS A 216 1.58 -11.13 -23.46
C HIS A 216 0.97 -12.44 -22.98
N GLY A 217 1.75 -13.21 -22.22
CA GLY A 217 1.37 -14.52 -21.74
C GLY A 217 2.38 -14.99 -20.70
N ASN A 218 1.99 -16.03 -19.97
CA ASN A 218 2.82 -16.77 -19.03
C ASN A 218 2.28 -18.21 -18.99
N THR A 219 3.10 -19.17 -18.53
CA THR A 219 2.73 -20.61 -18.58
C THR A 219 1.71 -21.01 -17.52
N TYR A 220 1.76 -20.39 -16.35
CA TYR A 220 1.05 -20.84 -15.14
C TYR A 220 -0.02 -19.87 -14.62
N GLY A 221 -0.13 -18.67 -15.21
CA GLY A 221 -1.15 -17.71 -14.83
C GLY A 221 -2.54 -18.26 -15.12
N GLY A 222 -3.43 -18.08 -14.15
CA GLY A 222 -4.77 -18.67 -14.21
C GLY A 222 -4.76 -20.19 -14.01
N ASN A 223 -3.75 -20.75 -13.34
CA ASN A 223 -3.71 -22.16 -12.98
C ASN A 223 -5.03 -22.60 -12.30
N PRO A 224 -5.66 -23.71 -12.73
CA PRO A 224 -6.97 -24.11 -12.23
C PRO A 224 -7.07 -24.31 -10.72
N LEU A 225 -6.02 -24.79 -10.05
CA LEU A 225 -6.02 -24.99 -8.61
C LEU A 225 -6.05 -23.65 -7.87
N SER A 226 -5.19 -22.72 -8.29
CA SER A 226 -5.19 -21.35 -7.73
C SER A 226 -6.50 -20.62 -8.03
N CYS A 227 -7.10 -20.84 -9.20
CA CYS A 227 -8.41 -20.27 -9.54
C CYS A 227 -9.54 -20.82 -8.66
N ALA A 228 -9.55 -22.13 -8.37
CA ALA A 228 -10.54 -22.72 -7.46
C ALA A 228 -10.37 -22.18 -6.03
N ALA A 229 -9.13 -22.05 -5.55
CA ALA A 229 -8.84 -21.42 -4.25
C ALA A 229 -9.29 -19.96 -4.19
N ALA A 230 -9.13 -19.20 -5.29
CA ALA A 230 -9.59 -17.82 -5.38
C ALA A 230 -11.11 -17.71 -5.30
N LEU A 231 -11.85 -18.54 -6.04
CA LEU A 231 -13.32 -18.54 -5.99
C LEU A 231 -13.85 -18.86 -4.59
N ALA A 232 -13.27 -19.85 -3.91
CA ALA A 232 -13.62 -20.14 -2.51
C ALA A 232 -13.24 -18.99 -1.55
N THR A 233 -12.14 -18.28 -1.83
CA THR A 233 -11.74 -17.09 -1.08
C THR A 233 -12.73 -15.94 -1.29
N PHE A 234 -13.19 -15.73 -2.53
CA PHE A 234 -14.10 -14.64 -2.88
C PHE A 234 -15.46 -14.80 -2.22
N ASP A 235 -15.99 -16.02 -2.18
CA ASP A 235 -17.24 -16.35 -1.48
C ASP A 235 -17.20 -15.95 0.00
N LEU A 236 -16.10 -16.27 0.69
CA LEU A 236 -15.92 -15.88 2.10
C LEU A 236 -15.71 -14.36 2.27
N ILE A 237 -15.00 -13.72 1.34
CA ILE A 237 -14.81 -12.27 1.38
C ILE A 237 -16.16 -11.56 1.25
N GLU A 238 -16.94 -11.92 0.23
CA GLU A 238 -18.24 -11.31 -0.08
C GLU A 238 -19.23 -11.47 1.07
N ASN A 239 -19.35 -12.68 1.61
CA ASN A 239 -20.41 -13.01 2.55
C ASN A 239 -20.05 -12.77 4.02
N GLU A 240 -18.77 -12.67 4.37
CA GLU A 240 -18.33 -12.59 5.77
C GLU A 240 -17.26 -11.53 6.03
N TYR A 241 -16.19 -11.51 5.23
CA TYR A 241 -14.96 -10.84 5.67
C TYR A 241 -14.87 -9.36 5.35
N LEU A 242 -15.64 -8.84 4.39
CA LEU A 242 -15.74 -7.39 4.17
C LEU A 242 -16.25 -6.68 5.43
N ASP A 243 -17.37 -7.15 5.98
CA ASP A 243 -17.96 -6.60 7.20
C ASP A 243 -17.06 -6.82 8.41
N ASN A 244 -16.43 -8.01 8.51
CA ASN A 244 -15.52 -8.29 9.62
C ASN A 244 -14.30 -7.36 9.60
N ALA A 245 -13.76 -7.05 8.42
CA ALA A 245 -12.64 -6.11 8.29
C ALA A 245 -13.01 -4.70 8.77
N VAL A 246 -14.24 -4.24 8.51
CA VAL A 246 -14.76 -2.97 9.04
C VAL A 246 -14.90 -3.04 10.56
N ASN A 247 -15.60 -4.06 11.07
CA ASN A 247 -15.99 -4.16 12.47
C ASN A 247 -14.79 -4.38 13.39
N VAL A 248 -13.97 -5.40 13.11
CA VAL A 248 -12.79 -5.72 13.93
C VAL A 248 -11.67 -4.72 13.68
N GLY A 249 -11.54 -4.19 12.46
CA GLY A 249 -10.60 -3.10 12.18
C GLY A 249 -10.88 -1.86 13.04
N LYS A 250 -12.15 -1.44 13.12
CA LYS A 250 -12.58 -0.35 14.01
C LYS A 250 -12.24 -0.65 15.47
N TYR A 251 -12.57 -1.86 15.94
CA TYR A 251 -12.23 -2.28 17.31
C TYR A 251 -10.74 -2.15 17.61
N ILE A 252 -9.88 -2.64 16.71
CA ILE A 252 -8.42 -2.58 16.86
C ILE A 252 -7.95 -1.12 16.90
N LEU A 253 -8.45 -0.26 16.01
CA LEU A 253 -8.09 1.17 15.98
C LEU A 253 -8.47 1.88 17.29
N ASP A 254 -9.70 1.70 17.77
CA ASP A 254 -10.18 2.30 19.02
C ASP A 254 -9.35 1.83 20.23
N ARG A 255 -8.99 0.54 20.24
CA ARG A 255 -8.12 -0.05 21.27
C ARG A 255 -6.69 0.49 21.23
N LEU A 256 -6.12 0.69 20.05
CA LEU A 256 -4.78 1.25 19.88
C LEU A 256 -4.72 2.73 20.25
N GLU A 257 -5.76 3.52 19.94
CA GLU A 257 -5.86 4.91 20.41
C GLU A 257 -6.00 4.99 21.94
N THR A 258 -6.60 3.97 22.59
CA THR A 258 -6.60 3.86 24.05
C THR A 258 -5.20 3.56 24.59
N ILE A 259 -4.51 2.53 24.05
CA ILE A 259 -3.14 2.16 24.43
C ILE A 259 -2.19 3.37 24.32
N LYS A 260 -2.27 4.11 23.20
CA LYS A 260 -1.47 5.31 22.94
C LYS A 260 -1.55 6.38 24.02
N GLN A 261 -2.65 6.49 24.77
CA GLN A 261 -2.78 7.48 25.85
C GLN A 261 -1.77 7.23 26.99
N SER A 262 -1.35 5.98 27.20
CA SER A 262 -0.40 5.56 28.22
C SER A 262 1.03 5.40 27.69
N HIS A 263 1.22 5.40 26.36
CA HIS A 263 2.48 5.08 25.70
C HIS A 263 2.95 6.23 24.81
N PRO A 264 3.74 7.19 25.33
CA PRO A 264 4.20 8.35 24.57
C PRO A 264 5.14 7.99 23.42
N SER A 265 5.67 6.76 23.38
CA SER A 265 6.42 6.29 22.22
C SER A 265 5.54 6.08 20.99
N ILE A 266 4.21 5.96 21.13
CA ILE A 266 3.28 5.83 20.00
C ILE A 266 2.96 7.22 19.45
N GLY A 267 3.58 7.56 18.32
CA GLY A 267 3.38 8.86 17.67
C GLY A 267 2.11 8.93 16.82
N SER A 268 1.78 7.85 16.12
CA SER A 268 0.60 7.79 15.25
C SER A 268 0.07 6.36 15.16
N VAL A 269 -1.25 6.22 15.26
CA VAL A 269 -2.00 5.04 14.84
C VAL A 269 -2.81 5.44 13.61
N ARG A 270 -2.81 4.61 12.57
CA ARG A 270 -3.49 4.90 11.29
C ARG A 270 -3.88 3.61 10.60
N GLY A 271 -4.88 3.66 9.74
CA GLY A 271 -5.28 2.53 8.92
C GLY A 271 -6.74 2.60 8.50
N ILE A 272 -7.12 1.67 7.62
CA ILE A 272 -8.51 1.42 7.25
C ILE A 272 -8.73 -0.09 7.29
N GLY A 273 -9.83 -0.52 7.91
CA GLY A 273 -10.15 -1.93 8.11
C GLY A 273 -9.03 -2.66 8.88
N LEU A 274 -8.60 -3.82 8.39
CA LEU A 274 -7.54 -4.62 8.99
C LEU A 274 -6.16 -4.35 8.39
N MET A 275 -5.90 -3.13 7.92
CA MET A 275 -4.58 -2.64 7.49
C MET A 275 -4.17 -1.45 8.36
N ILE A 276 -3.58 -1.76 9.52
CA ILE A 276 -3.33 -0.77 10.58
C ILE A 276 -1.83 -0.67 10.87
N GLY A 277 -1.31 0.55 10.94
CA GLY A 277 0.08 0.87 11.25
C GLY A 277 0.19 1.61 12.58
N ILE A 278 1.18 1.22 13.39
CA ILE A 278 1.54 1.89 14.64
C ILE A 278 2.94 2.44 14.49
N GLU A 279 3.08 3.76 14.50
CA GLU A 279 4.36 4.42 14.33
C GLU A 279 4.96 4.85 15.67
N PHE A 280 6.17 4.34 15.93
CA PHE A 280 6.91 4.65 17.13
C PHE A 280 7.87 5.82 16.93
N VAL A 281 7.94 6.70 17.92
CA VAL A 281 8.79 7.89 17.96
C VAL A 281 9.50 8.00 19.30
N MET A 282 10.65 8.66 19.31
CA MET A 282 11.41 8.90 20.54
C MET A 282 10.67 9.87 21.48
N ASN A 283 9.92 10.81 20.90
CA ASN A 283 9.09 11.77 21.64
C ASN A 283 7.97 12.30 20.71
N PRO A 284 6.73 12.50 21.22
CA PRO A 284 5.61 13.04 20.45
C PRO A 284 5.86 14.39 19.76
N ILE A 285 6.69 15.26 20.37
CA ILE A 285 7.01 16.60 19.88
C ILE A 285 8.02 16.52 18.73
N SER A 286 9.12 15.80 18.95
CA SER A 286 10.21 15.72 17.96
C SER A 286 9.86 14.83 16.78
N LYS A 287 8.95 13.87 16.99
CA LYS A 287 8.56 12.81 16.06
C LYS A 287 9.74 12.04 15.46
N VAL A 288 10.90 12.04 16.10
CA VAL A 288 12.08 11.30 15.60
C VAL A 288 11.72 9.80 15.57
N PRO A 289 11.87 9.09 14.44
CA PRO A 289 11.56 7.66 14.34
C PRO A 289 12.32 6.82 15.38
N ALA A 290 11.61 5.96 16.13
CA ALA A 290 12.19 5.05 17.12
C ALA A 290 12.37 3.63 16.53
N GLU A 291 13.32 3.47 15.60
CA GLU A 291 13.50 2.22 14.83
C GLU A 291 13.86 1.04 15.75
N LYS A 292 14.82 1.25 16.67
CA LYS A 292 15.26 0.21 17.61
C LYS A 292 14.18 -0.18 18.61
N LEU A 293 13.41 0.79 19.11
CA LEU A 293 12.28 0.51 19.99
C LEU A 293 11.25 -0.37 19.27
N ARG A 294 10.89 -0.01 18.02
CA ARG A 294 9.98 -0.82 17.21
C ARG A 294 10.51 -2.24 17.00
N ASP A 295 11.79 -2.40 16.65
CA ASP A 295 12.41 -3.73 16.50
C ASP A 295 12.37 -4.53 17.83
N ARG A 296 12.56 -3.86 18.97
CA ARG A 296 12.48 -4.50 20.29
C ARG A 296 11.07 -4.95 20.64
N ILE A 297 10.06 -4.10 20.36
CA ILE A 297 8.63 -4.43 20.54
C ILE A 297 8.25 -5.63 19.66
N GLU A 298 8.67 -5.64 18.39
CA GLU A 298 8.43 -6.74 17.46
C GLU A 298 9.00 -8.06 18.01
N HIS A 299 10.21 -8.04 18.56
CA HIS A 299 10.83 -9.22 19.19
C HIS A 299 10.10 -9.68 20.46
N LEU A 300 9.76 -8.75 21.36
CA LEU A 300 9.05 -9.05 22.61
C LEU A 300 7.64 -9.59 22.36
N ALA A 301 6.96 -9.09 21.33
CA ALA A 301 5.68 -9.60 20.86
C ALA A 301 5.82 -11.05 20.35
N PHE A 302 6.85 -11.33 19.55
CA PHE A 302 7.12 -12.68 19.04
C PHE A 302 7.42 -13.68 20.16
N GLU A 303 8.25 -13.31 21.14
CA GLU A 303 8.54 -14.14 22.33
C GLU A 303 7.29 -14.49 23.14
N ARG A 304 6.24 -13.67 23.03
CA ARG A 304 4.93 -13.85 23.70
C ARG A 304 3.87 -14.48 22.81
N GLY A 305 4.23 -14.91 21.60
CA GLY A 305 3.33 -15.61 20.68
C GLY A 305 2.53 -14.71 19.74
N LEU A 306 2.87 -13.41 19.61
CA LEU A 306 2.28 -12.50 18.63
C LEU A 306 3.26 -12.26 17.48
N LEU A 307 2.90 -12.73 16.28
CA LEU A 307 3.66 -12.43 15.06
C LEU A 307 3.17 -11.15 14.40
N THR A 308 4.08 -10.20 14.25
CA THR A 308 3.88 -8.91 13.57
C THR A 308 5.18 -8.54 12.85
N LEU A 309 5.13 -7.55 11.95
CA LEU A 309 6.27 -7.17 11.10
C LEU A 309 6.43 -5.65 11.05
N GLY A 310 7.67 -5.17 10.96
CA GLY A 310 7.95 -3.76 10.69
C GLY A 310 7.70 -3.31 9.24
N CYS A 311 7.25 -2.07 9.04
CA CYS A 311 7.30 -1.31 7.77
C CYS A 311 7.89 0.08 7.99
N GLY A 312 8.07 0.82 6.89
CA GLY A 312 8.63 2.16 6.93
C GLY A 312 9.97 2.16 7.67
N ARG A 313 10.15 3.17 8.54
CA ARG A 313 11.30 3.28 9.43
C ARG A 313 11.02 2.67 10.80
N SER A 314 9.99 3.17 11.49
CA SER A 314 9.64 2.80 12.87
C SER A 314 8.17 2.40 13.02
N VAL A 315 7.59 1.78 12.00
CA VAL A 315 6.18 1.38 12.00
C VAL A 315 6.05 -0.11 12.20
N LEU A 316 5.10 -0.53 13.04
CA LEU A 316 4.68 -1.91 13.19
C LEU A 316 3.35 -2.15 12.45
N ARG A 317 3.24 -3.28 11.75
CA ARG A 317 2.05 -3.65 10.96
C ARG A 317 1.11 -4.53 11.75
N ILE A 318 -0.14 -4.11 11.83
CA ILE A 318 -1.26 -4.92 12.29
C ILE A 318 -2.12 -5.26 11.08
N SER A 319 -1.90 -6.45 10.52
CA SER A 319 -2.64 -6.97 9.36
C SER A 319 -2.98 -8.45 9.53
N PRO A 320 -3.89 -8.79 10.47
CA PRO A 320 -4.29 -10.16 10.74
C PRO A 320 -5.06 -10.80 9.58
N ALA A 321 -5.38 -12.10 9.66
CA ALA A 321 -6.31 -12.72 8.72
C ALA A 321 -7.68 -12.03 8.76
N LEU A 322 -8.42 -12.01 7.63
CA LEU A 322 -9.71 -11.31 7.61
C LEU A 322 -10.80 -12.00 8.42
N CYS A 323 -10.62 -13.27 8.76
CA CYS A 323 -11.49 -14.04 9.64
C CYS A 323 -11.20 -13.83 11.14
N ILE A 324 -10.25 -12.95 11.51
CA ILE A 324 -9.91 -12.72 12.93
C ILE A 324 -11.14 -12.28 13.71
N THR A 325 -11.36 -12.90 14.87
CA THR A 325 -12.44 -12.52 15.78
C THR A 325 -12.02 -11.34 16.66
N GLN A 326 -12.99 -10.60 17.19
CA GLN A 326 -12.71 -9.52 18.15
C GLN A 326 -11.95 -10.02 19.40
N SER A 327 -12.25 -11.24 19.88
CA SER A 327 -11.55 -11.85 21.03
C SER A 327 -10.08 -12.18 20.73
N GLU A 328 -9.78 -12.67 19.53
CA GLU A 328 -8.39 -12.92 19.11
C GLU A 328 -7.63 -11.61 18.92
N ALA A 329 -8.30 -10.61 18.35
CA ALA A 329 -7.74 -9.26 18.21
C ALA A 329 -7.40 -8.64 19.57
N GLU A 330 -8.31 -8.74 20.55
CA GLU A 330 -8.05 -8.30 21.93
C GLU A 330 -6.87 -9.04 22.57
N SER A 331 -6.79 -10.35 22.41
CA SER A 331 -5.68 -11.15 22.95
C SER A 331 -4.34 -10.70 22.37
N GLY A 332 -4.28 -10.44 21.06
CA GLY A 332 -3.09 -9.90 20.40
C GLY A 332 -2.75 -8.49 20.88
N LEU A 333 -3.75 -7.63 21.09
CA LEU A 333 -3.54 -6.27 21.59
C LEU A 333 -3.00 -6.23 23.02
N GLN A 334 -3.43 -7.15 23.89
CA GLN A 334 -2.88 -7.28 25.24
C GLN A 334 -1.39 -7.67 25.21
N ILE A 335 -1.02 -8.65 24.38
CA ILE A 335 0.39 -9.03 24.19
C ILE A 335 1.21 -7.85 23.67
N LEU A 336 0.65 -7.10 22.72
CA LEU A 336 1.32 -5.94 22.14
C LEU A 336 1.53 -4.82 23.17
N GLU A 337 0.51 -4.49 23.96
CA GLU A 337 0.58 -3.48 25.02
C GLU A 337 1.62 -3.84 26.09
N GLU A 338 1.68 -5.12 26.49
CA GLU A 338 2.71 -5.61 27.40
C GLU A 338 4.12 -5.46 26.78
N ALA A 339 4.29 -5.83 25.51
CA ALA A 339 5.56 -5.71 24.80
C ALA A 339 6.02 -4.25 24.68
N ILE A 340 5.10 -3.32 24.44
CA ILE A 340 5.38 -1.87 24.41
C ILE A 340 5.82 -1.38 25.80
N THR A 341 5.06 -1.73 26.84
CA THR A 341 5.37 -1.36 28.23
C THR A 341 6.78 -1.79 28.63
N ILE A 342 7.14 -3.03 28.32
CA ILE A 342 8.46 -3.58 28.67
C ILE A 342 9.55 -2.87 27.88
N ALA A 343 9.38 -2.69 26.56
CA ALA A 343 10.37 -2.04 25.72
C ALA A 343 10.64 -0.58 26.14
N GLU A 344 9.61 0.15 26.56
CA GLU A 344 9.76 1.53 27.08
C GLU A 344 10.49 1.58 28.44
N SER A 345 10.42 0.51 29.24
CA SER A 345 11.08 0.43 30.54
C SER A 345 12.56 0.04 30.48
N GLU A 346 13.03 -0.47 29.34
CA GLU A 346 14.43 -0.86 29.17
C GLU A 346 15.34 0.37 29.07
N ASP A 347 16.50 0.34 29.75
CA ASP A 347 17.48 1.45 29.82
C ASP A 347 17.92 1.98 28.44
N VAL A 348 17.80 1.14 27.39
CA VAL A 348 18.09 1.49 26.00
C VAL A 348 17.20 2.64 25.50
N PHE A 349 15.94 2.68 25.91
CA PHE A 349 15.02 3.75 25.51
C PHE A 349 15.23 5.03 26.32
N VAL A 350 15.46 4.90 27.63
CA VAL A 350 15.68 6.03 28.55
C VAL A 350 16.95 6.80 28.17
N SER A 351 18.05 6.08 27.94
CA SER A 351 19.34 6.68 27.55
C SER A 351 19.30 7.38 26.17
N GLU A 352 18.55 6.85 25.20
CA GLU A 352 18.41 7.49 23.87
C GLU A 352 17.59 8.78 23.92
N ILE A 353 16.62 8.90 24.82
CA ILE A 353 15.88 10.15 25.05
C ILE A 353 16.82 11.24 25.63
N GLU A 354 17.65 10.87 26.60
CA GLU A 354 18.58 11.78 27.26
C GLU A 354 19.66 12.30 26.28
N ASP A 355 20.24 11.42 25.47
CA ASP A 355 21.27 11.78 24.47
C ASP A 355 20.78 12.77 23.41
N ILE A 356 19.50 12.72 23.03
CA ILE A 356 18.90 13.66 22.08
C ILE A 356 18.59 15.00 22.74
N ALA A 357 18.17 15.01 24.01
CA ALA A 357 17.95 16.24 24.76
C ALA A 357 19.26 17.04 24.91
N VAL A 358 20.38 16.36 25.14
CA VAL A 358 21.71 16.98 25.26
C VAL A 358 22.22 17.55 23.93
N LYS A 359 21.84 16.96 22.78
CA LYS A 359 22.26 17.46 21.46
C LYS A 359 21.43 18.63 20.92
N LYS A 360 20.34 19.00 21.59
CA LYS A 360 19.44 20.10 21.19
C LYS A 360 19.44 21.30 22.15
N GLY A 361 20.17 21.22 23.26
CA GLY A 361 20.55 22.37 24.11
C GLY A 361 21.91 22.90 23.69
#